data_AF-A0A7R9YHS3-F1
#
_entry.id   AF-A0A7R9YHS3-F1
#
_cell.length_a   1.000
_cell.length_b   1.000
_cell.length_c   1.000
_cell.angle_alpha   90.00
_cell.angle_beta   90.00
_cell.angle_gamma   90.00
#
_symmetry.space_group_name_H-M   'P 1'
#
loop_
_entity.id
_entity.type
_entity.pdbx_description
1 polymer ?
#
loop_
_entity_poly.entity_id
_entity_poly.type
_entity_poly.pdbx_seq_one_letter_code
_entity_poly.pdbx_strand_id
1 'polypeptide(L)'
;RPARSARSAARPAMSLSRHDRIFDKFLLQRAVQTQIYYLNELHDQPSARFIANFLDHQGIDTYHGFDGLRVDAEDYIQKLLESPPTTVQVRSSWGSVSWGGSPGNPHLSQHASATHDFVVYPDRIGAALLRVRDQIADEVSADLDVLAGCDADFWRQRESGAAHATLADGSSTAESSPTRRATFDLLQKLTLHVAVKQTLLVLSRERRGGLAPGSGGASGGGGGEPSARHAWLERKFAQSGFLCGDQGFGTSRLFLDSLAAHGAVVVRPDISADLDGARAEARTDGCTIVDPREIANQILDVRMLLAKHFKGRLEGVHARGTDQLRNRLERSLRAKF
;
A
#
# COMPACT_ATOMS: atom_id res chain seq x y z
N ARG A 1 3.62 37.48 12.85
CA ARG A 1 3.74 36.38 11.87
C ARG A 1 5.18 36.34 11.38
N PRO A 2 6.02 35.38 11.79
CA PRO A 2 7.32 35.23 11.17
C PRO A 2 7.09 34.84 9.70
N ALA A 3 7.66 35.62 8.78
CA ALA A 3 7.66 35.30 7.36
C ALA A 3 8.23 33.89 7.22
N ARG A 4 7.47 32.98 6.58
CA ARG A 4 7.94 31.65 6.16
C ARG A 4 9.21 31.92 5.35
N SER A 5 10.37 31.77 6.00
CA SER A 5 11.67 32.05 5.39
C SER A 5 11.69 31.28 4.09
N ALA A 6 11.88 31.99 2.98
CA ALA A 6 11.90 31.47 1.63
C ALA A 6 13.15 30.60 1.39
N ARG A 7 13.40 29.63 2.28
CA ARG A 7 14.15 28.42 1.97
C ARG A 7 13.30 27.65 0.96
N SER A 8 13.36 28.12 -0.29
CA SER A 8 13.17 27.32 -1.49
C SER A 8 14.32 26.31 -1.51
N ALA A 9 14.31 25.39 -0.55
CA ALA A 9 15.21 24.26 -0.54
C ALA A 9 14.92 23.52 -1.84
N ALA A 10 15.95 23.39 -2.68
CA ALA A 10 15.87 22.68 -3.94
C ALA A 10 15.13 21.35 -3.69
N ARG A 11 13.92 21.23 -4.27
CA ARG A 11 13.10 20.03 -4.08
C ARG A 11 13.93 18.83 -4.52
N PRO A 12 14.21 17.87 -3.63
CA PRO A 12 15.06 16.75 -3.98
C PRO A 12 14.41 15.99 -5.14
N ALA A 13 15.18 15.73 -6.20
CA ALA A 13 14.75 14.85 -7.27
C ALA A 13 14.41 13.47 -6.67
N MET A 14 13.12 13.15 -6.61
CA MET A 14 12.65 11.87 -6.09
C MET A 14 12.83 10.82 -7.17
N SER A 15 13.55 9.73 -6.86
CA SER A 15 13.56 8.56 -7.72
C SER A 15 12.23 7.83 -7.55
N LEU A 16 11.29 8.07 -8.47
CA LEU A 16 9.92 7.58 -8.39
C LEU A 16 9.75 6.16 -8.96
N SER A 17 10.73 5.67 -9.73
CA SER A 17 10.63 4.38 -10.45
C SER A 17 10.40 3.17 -9.54
N ARG A 18 10.94 3.18 -8.31
CA ARG A 18 10.66 2.12 -7.33
C ARG A 18 9.22 2.18 -6.83
N HIS A 19 8.71 3.39 -6.59
CA HIS A 19 7.37 3.62 -6.05
C HIS A 19 6.29 3.31 -7.09
N ASP A 20 6.63 3.52 -8.36
CA ASP A 20 5.82 3.13 -9.52
C ASP A 20 5.50 1.65 -9.52
N ARG A 21 6.51 0.79 -9.31
CA ARG A 21 6.31 -0.67 -9.25
C ARG A 21 5.43 -1.08 -8.08
N ILE A 22 5.61 -0.46 -6.90
CA ILE A 22 4.76 -0.74 -5.73
C ILE A 22 3.32 -0.33 -6.01
N PHE A 23 3.11 0.81 -6.66
CA PHE A 23 1.78 1.29 -7.00
C PHE A 23 1.08 0.41 -8.04
N ASP A 24 1.79 -0.02 -9.09
CA ASP A 24 1.25 -0.95 -10.10
C ASP A 24 0.91 -2.32 -9.47
N LYS A 25 1.74 -2.82 -8.54
CA LYS A 25 1.43 -4.01 -7.73
C LYS A 25 0.19 -3.81 -6.86
N PHE A 26 0.06 -2.67 -6.19
CA PHE A 26 -1.11 -2.36 -5.38
C PHE A 26 -2.40 -2.46 -6.20
N LEU A 27 -2.45 -1.81 -7.37
CA LEU A 27 -3.64 -1.86 -8.24
C LEU A 27 -3.99 -3.29 -8.65
N LEU A 28 -3.00 -4.09 -9.06
CA LEU A 28 -3.25 -5.47 -9.44
C LEU A 28 -3.68 -6.33 -8.25
N GLN A 29 -3.05 -6.17 -7.08
CA GLN A 29 -3.42 -6.91 -5.87
C GLN A 29 -4.89 -6.65 -5.52
N ARG A 30 -5.32 -5.39 -5.57
CA ARG A 30 -6.72 -5.02 -5.32
C ARG A 30 -7.67 -5.60 -6.37
N ALA A 31 -7.24 -5.66 -7.63
CA ALA A 31 -8.01 -6.31 -8.69
C ALA A 31 -8.16 -7.82 -8.45
N VAL A 32 -7.09 -8.50 -8.03
CA VAL A 32 -7.10 -9.92 -7.66
C VAL A 32 -8.05 -10.17 -6.49
N GLN A 33 -7.94 -9.40 -5.42
CA GLN A 33 -8.78 -9.53 -4.23
C GLN A 33 -10.26 -9.29 -4.54
N THR A 34 -10.56 -8.27 -5.36
CA THR A 34 -11.93 -7.97 -5.79
C THR A 34 -12.49 -9.06 -6.70
N GLN A 35 -11.68 -9.62 -7.61
CA GLN A 35 -12.10 -10.72 -8.46
C GLN A 35 -12.35 -12.01 -7.67
N ILE A 36 -11.51 -12.33 -6.69
CA ILE A 36 -11.72 -13.47 -5.78
C ILE A 36 -13.04 -13.31 -5.03
N TYR A 37 -13.32 -12.11 -4.52
CA TYR A 37 -14.58 -11.80 -3.87
C TYR A 37 -15.78 -12.09 -4.79
N TYR A 38 -15.78 -11.57 -6.02
CA TYR A 38 -16.86 -11.83 -6.97
C TYR A 38 -17.00 -13.30 -7.37
N LEU A 39 -15.90 -14.02 -7.55
CA LEU A 39 -15.96 -15.45 -7.88
C LEU A 39 -16.57 -16.26 -6.72
N ASN A 40 -16.28 -15.89 -5.48
CA ASN A 40 -16.90 -16.53 -4.31
C ASN A 40 -18.41 -16.25 -4.23
N GLU A 41 -18.84 -15.00 -4.47
CA GLU A 41 -20.26 -14.62 -4.51
C GLU A 41 -21.02 -15.34 -5.64
N LEU A 42 -20.35 -15.59 -6.78
CA LEU A 42 -20.90 -16.36 -7.90
C LEU A 42 -20.72 -17.88 -7.76
N HIS A 43 -20.24 -18.35 -6.60
CA HIS A 43 -19.98 -19.75 -6.29
C HIS A 43 -18.96 -20.46 -7.23
N ASP A 44 -18.10 -19.71 -7.92
CA ASP A 44 -16.95 -20.24 -8.68
C ASP A 44 -15.71 -20.36 -7.78
N GLN A 45 -15.82 -21.24 -6.77
CA GLN A 45 -14.73 -21.54 -5.85
C GLN A 45 -13.46 -22.09 -6.53
N PRO A 46 -13.54 -22.93 -7.58
CA PRO A 46 -12.34 -23.44 -8.27
C PRO A 46 -11.51 -22.32 -8.90
N SER A 47 -12.14 -21.37 -9.61
CA SER A 47 -11.43 -20.22 -10.18
C SER A 47 -10.91 -19.29 -9.08
N ALA A 48 -11.70 -19.02 -8.03
CA ALA A 48 -11.25 -18.21 -6.90
C ALA A 48 -9.98 -18.79 -6.25
N ARG A 49 -9.99 -20.10 -5.97
CA ARG A 49 -8.84 -20.83 -5.41
C ARG A 49 -7.66 -20.87 -6.37
N PHE A 50 -7.90 -21.01 -7.68
CA PHE A 50 -6.84 -20.96 -8.67
C PHE A 50 -6.09 -19.62 -8.63
N ILE A 51 -6.81 -18.50 -8.66
CA ILE A 51 -6.20 -17.16 -8.63
C ILE A 51 -5.49 -16.89 -7.32
N ALA A 52 -6.10 -17.28 -6.19
CA ALA A 52 -5.53 -17.09 -4.86
C ALA A 52 -4.16 -17.80 -4.72
N ASN A 53 -3.96 -18.91 -5.43
CA ASN A 53 -2.75 -19.73 -5.40
C ASN A 53 -1.84 -19.56 -6.62
N PHE A 54 -2.22 -18.74 -7.61
CA PHE A 54 -1.47 -18.59 -8.85
C PHE A 54 -0.07 -18.02 -8.58
N LEU A 55 1.00 -18.62 -9.13
CA LEU A 55 2.40 -18.24 -8.87
C LEU A 55 2.79 -18.25 -7.38
N ASP A 56 2.31 -19.26 -6.65
CA ASP A 56 2.59 -19.47 -5.23
C ASP A 56 2.22 -18.28 -4.34
N HIS A 57 1.23 -17.48 -4.73
CA HIS A 57 0.60 -16.56 -3.79
C HIS A 57 -0.17 -17.40 -2.77
N GLN A 58 -0.08 -17.07 -1.49
CA GLN A 58 -0.85 -17.75 -0.44
C GLN A 58 -1.48 -16.68 0.44
N GLY A 59 -2.77 -16.83 0.72
CA GLY A 59 -3.51 -15.91 1.59
C GLY A 59 -3.78 -14.53 0.98
N ILE A 60 -3.68 -14.34 -0.34
CA ILE A 60 -3.95 -13.03 -0.94
C ILE A 60 -5.42 -12.60 -0.76
N ASP A 61 -6.33 -13.55 -0.63
CA ASP A 61 -7.76 -13.37 -0.37
C ASP A 61 -8.03 -12.81 1.03
N THR A 62 -7.22 -13.18 2.03
CA THR A 62 -7.35 -12.71 3.42
C THR A 62 -6.32 -11.62 3.78
N TYR A 63 -5.39 -11.31 2.89
CA TYR A 63 -4.33 -10.34 3.14
C TYR A 63 -4.84 -8.89 3.17
N HIS A 64 -4.69 -8.21 4.31
CA HIS A 64 -5.13 -6.82 4.51
C HIS A 64 -3.97 -5.80 4.44
N GLY A 65 -3.08 -5.96 3.47
CA GLY A 65 -1.99 -5.00 3.17
C GLY A 65 -1.95 -4.58 1.69
N PHE A 66 -0.87 -3.91 1.27
CA PHE A 66 -0.69 -3.40 -0.10
C PHE A 66 0.50 -4.02 -0.85
N ASP A 67 1.22 -4.98 -0.25
CA ASP A 67 2.40 -5.63 -0.85
C ASP A 67 2.33 -7.17 -0.75
N GLY A 68 1.15 -7.72 -1.05
CA GLY A 68 0.87 -9.16 -1.01
C GLY A 68 1.27 -9.90 -2.29
N LEU A 69 1.53 -9.19 -3.38
CA LEU A 69 1.99 -9.79 -4.64
C LEU A 69 3.50 -10.08 -4.60
N ARG A 70 3.84 -11.36 -4.76
CA ARG A 70 5.22 -11.88 -4.76
C ARG A 70 5.98 -11.57 -6.05
N VAL A 71 5.26 -11.30 -7.13
CA VAL A 71 5.83 -11.01 -8.46
C VAL A 71 5.43 -9.60 -8.92
N ASP A 72 6.11 -9.09 -9.95
CA ASP A 72 5.72 -7.84 -10.59
C ASP A 72 4.36 -7.95 -11.29
N ALA A 73 3.62 -6.83 -11.33
CA ALA A 73 2.24 -6.82 -11.81
C ALA A 73 2.11 -7.24 -13.28
N GLU A 74 3.04 -6.78 -14.12
CA GLU A 74 3.10 -7.13 -15.54
C GLU A 74 3.39 -8.63 -15.72
N ASP A 75 4.37 -9.16 -14.99
CA ASP A 75 4.71 -10.59 -15.00
C ASP A 75 3.54 -11.46 -14.57
N TYR A 76 2.79 -11.05 -13.54
CA TYR A 76 1.62 -11.79 -13.07
C TYR A 76 0.57 -11.91 -14.18
N ILE A 77 0.17 -10.78 -14.78
CA ILE A 77 -0.83 -10.75 -15.85
C ILE A 77 -0.34 -11.50 -17.08
N GLN A 78 0.92 -11.30 -17.48
CA GLN A 78 1.49 -11.96 -18.65
C GLN A 78 1.45 -13.48 -18.48
N LYS A 79 1.94 -14.00 -17.35
CA LYS A 79 1.91 -15.44 -17.07
C LYS A 79 0.49 -16.00 -17.05
N LEU A 80 -0.47 -15.25 -16.52
CA LEU A 80 -1.87 -15.66 -16.47
C LEU A 80 -2.50 -15.71 -17.88
N LEU A 81 -2.21 -14.72 -18.74
CA LEU A 81 -2.67 -14.64 -20.14
C LEU A 81 -2.05 -15.72 -21.05
N GLU A 82 -0.86 -16.18 -20.72
CA GLU A 82 -0.12 -17.22 -21.45
C GLU A 82 -0.38 -18.63 -20.91
N SER A 83 -0.96 -18.76 -19.71
CA SER A 83 -1.21 -20.04 -19.09
C SER A 83 -2.29 -20.82 -19.85
N PRO A 84 -2.08 -22.13 -20.10
CA PRO A 84 -3.07 -22.97 -20.76
C PRO A 84 -4.27 -23.24 -19.84
N PRO A 85 -5.43 -23.63 -20.41
CA PRO A 85 -6.54 -24.14 -19.61
C PRO A 85 -6.08 -25.26 -18.69
N THR A 86 -6.54 -25.24 -17.44
CA THR A 86 -6.12 -26.18 -16.40
C THR A 86 -7.34 -26.89 -15.84
N THR A 87 -7.34 -28.22 -15.85
CA THR A 87 -8.39 -29.03 -15.22
C THR A 87 -8.10 -29.23 -13.74
N VAL A 88 -9.06 -28.90 -12.89
CA VAL A 88 -9.01 -29.10 -11.44
C VAL A 88 -10.12 -30.05 -11.02
N GLN A 89 -9.82 -31.00 -10.14
CA GLN A 89 -10.83 -31.89 -9.58
C GLN A 89 -11.56 -31.21 -8.43
N VAL A 90 -12.87 -31.09 -8.56
CA VAL A 90 -13.73 -30.46 -7.56
C VAL A 90 -14.53 -31.56 -6.87
N ARG A 91 -14.36 -31.65 -5.55
CA ARG A 91 -15.16 -32.55 -4.72
C ARG A 91 -16.40 -31.80 -4.24
N SER A 92 -17.54 -32.06 -4.86
CA SER A 92 -18.83 -31.59 -4.38
C SER A 92 -19.38 -32.55 -3.32
N SER A 93 -19.63 -32.05 -2.11
CA SER A 93 -20.40 -32.79 -1.11
C SER A 93 -21.87 -32.38 -1.22
N TRP A 94 -22.71 -33.30 -1.67
CA TRP A 94 -24.16 -33.10 -1.65
C TRP A 94 -24.69 -33.45 -0.24
N GLY A 95 -25.46 -32.55 0.36
CA GLY A 95 -26.12 -32.80 1.66
C GLY A 95 -25.39 -32.29 2.91
N SER A 96 -24.87 -31.06 2.89
CA SER A 96 -24.50 -30.38 4.14
C SER A 96 -25.71 -30.37 5.09
N VAL A 97 -25.51 -30.89 6.29
CA VAL A 97 -26.49 -31.17 7.36
C VAL A 97 -27.28 -29.92 7.82
N SER A 98 -26.90 -28.70 7.40
CA SER A 98 -27.44 -27.47 7.98
C SER A 98 -28.79 -26.99 7.44
N TRP A 99 -29.27 -27.49 6.30
CA TRP A 99 -30.57 -27.07 5.74
C TRP A 99 -31.55 -28.24 5.61
N GLY A 100 -32.23 -28.56 6.72
CA GLY A 100 -33.57 -29.15 6.67
C GLY A 100 -33.70 -30.64 6.35
N GLY A 101 -32.63 -31.43 6.39
CA GLY A 101 -32.77 -32.89 6.37
C GLY A 101 -33.47 -33.35 7.65
N SER A 102 -34.68 -33.93 7.55
CA SER A 102 -35.38 -34.47 8.72
C SER A 102 -34.45 -35.42 9.50
N PRO A 103 -34.23 -35.19 10.80
CA PRO A 103 -33.45 -36.09 11.64
C PRO A 103 -34.00 -37.52 11.50
N GLY A 104 -33.15 -38.44 11.03
CA GLY A 104 -33.53 -39.85 10.86
C GLY A 104 -33.98 -40.28 9.47
N ASN A 105 -33.70 -39.53 8.39
CA ASN A 105 -33.89 -40.06 7.03
C ASN A 105 -32.75 -41.03 6.65
N PRO A 106 -32.96 -42.36 6.64
CA PRO A 106 -31.93 -43.34 6.30
C PRO A 106 -31.47 -43.24 4.84
N HIS A 107 -32.23 -42.60 3.96
CA HIS A 107 -31.86 -42.42 2.55
C HIS A 107 -30.89 -41.26 2.31
N LEU A 108 -30.66 -40.40 3.32
CA LEU A 108 -29.64 -39.33 3.28
C LEU A 108 -28.33 -39.73 3.96
N SER A 109 -28.24 -40.95 4.51
CA SER A 109 -27.11 -41.41 5.32
C SER A 109 -25.82 -41.69 4.54
N GLN A 110 -25.84 -41.53 3.22
CA GLN A 110 -24.64 -41.59 2.38
C GLN A 110 -24.40 -40.21 1.78
N HIS A 111 -23.55 -39.42 2.44
CA HIS A 111 -22.97 -38.22 1.83
C HIS A 111 -22.11 -38.63 0.63
N ALA A 112 -22.74 -38.86 -0.51
CA ALA A 112 -22.06 -39.15 -1.75
C ALA A 112 -21.29 -37.89 -2.16
N SER A 113 -19.99 -37.88 -1.91
CA SER A 113 -19.13 -36.87 -2.52
C SER A 113 -18.89 -37.27 -3.96
N ALA A 114 -19.37 -36.46 -4.90
CA ALA A 114 -19.05 -36.62 -6.31
C ALA A 114 -17.82 -35.75 -6.64
N THR A 115 -16.82 -36.37 -7.27
CA THR A 115 -15.70 -35.65 -7.87
C THR A 115 -16.01 -35.43 -9.34
N HIS A 116 -15.87 -34.18 -9.80
CA HIS A 116 -15.98 -33.85 -11.22
C HIS A 116 -14.82 -32.96 -11.64
N ASP A 117 -14.50 -33.03 -12.93
CA ASP A 117 -13.47 -32.19 -13.52
C ASP A 117 -14.05 -30.81 -13.85
N PHE A 118 -13.34 -29.76 -13.44
CA PHE A 118 -13.65 -28.37 -13.75
C PHE A 118 -12.49 -27.75 -14.52
N VAL A 119 -12.76 -27.09 -15.65
CA VAL A 119 -11.70 -26.45 -16.45
C VAL A 119 -11.64 -24.97 -16.12
N VAL A 120 -10.51 -24.55 -15.54
CA VAL A 120 -10.18 -23.14 -15.34
C VAL A 120 -9.53 -22.59 -16.62
N TYR A 121 -9.91 -21.37 -17.01
CA TYR A 121 -9.35 -20.66 -18.16
C TYR A 121 -8.55 -19.43 -17.70
N PRO A 122 -7.24 -19.56 -17.43
CA PRO A 122 -6.42 -18.48 -16.87
C PRO A 122 -6.42 -17.21 -17.74
N ASP A 123 -6.43 -17.37 -19.06
CA ASP A 123 -6.45 -16.24 -19.98
C ASP A 123 -7.70 -15.35 -19.84
N ARG A 124 -8.87 -15.98 -19.64
CA ARG A 124 -10.13 -15.27 -19.40
C ARG A 124 -10.10 -14.54 -18.06
N ILE A 125 -9.50 -15.16 -17.05
CA ILE A 125 -9.29 -14.54 -15.75
C ILE A 125 -8.36 -13.32 -15.90
N GLY A 126 -7.25 -13.44 -16.63
CA GLY A 126 -6.33 -12.32 -16.84
C GLY A 126 -6.98 -11.14 -17.55
N ALA A 127 -7.81 -11.41 -18.56
CA ALA A 127 -8.61 -10.38 -19.20
C ALA A 127 -9.63 -9.73 -18.23
N ALA A 128 -10.24 -10.52 -17.33
CA ALA A 128 -11.14 -9.99 -16.31
C ALA A 128 -10.39 -9.12 -15.28
N LEU A 129 -9.23 -9.56 -14.81
CA LEU A 129 -8.40 -8.80 -13.87
C LEU A 129 -7.96 -7.45 -14.45
N LEU A 130 -7.64 -7.39 -15.74
CA LEU A 130 -7.31 -6.12 -16.40
C LEU A 130 -8.49 -5.13 -16.34
N ARG A 131 -9.72 -5.59 -16.61
CA ARG A 131 -10.91 -4.75 -16.51
C ARG A 131 -11.19 -4.26 -15.09
N VAL A 132 -11.07 -5.17 -14.10
CA VAL A 132 -11.25 -4.80 -12.68
C VAL A 132 -10.15 -3.82 -12.25
N ARG A 133 -8.91 -4.01 -12.71
CA ARG A 133 -7.81 -3.08 -12.45
C ARG A 133 -8.06 -1.69 -13.03
N ASP A 134 -8.64 -1.61 -14.24
CA ASP A 134 -9.01 -0.34 -14.86
C ASP A 134 -10.08 0.39 -14.03
N GLN A 135 -11.13 -0.32 -13.60
CA GLN A 135 -12.14 0.27 -12.70
C GLN A 135 -11.52 0.76 -11.38
N ILE A 136 -10.65 -0.05 -10.76
CA ILE A 136 -9.97 0.35 -9.52
C ILE A 136 -9.06 1.56 -9.77
N ALA A 137 -8.42 1.66 -10.93
CA ALA A 137 -7.61 2.81 -11.29
C ALA A 137 -8.43 4.11 -11.33
N ASP A 138 -9.65 4.07 -11.88
CA ASP A 138 -10.55 5.22 -11.89
C ASP A 138 -11.00 5.60 -10.48
N GLU A 139 -11.38 4.62 -9.65
CA GLU A 139 -11.74 4.83 -8.24
C GLU A 139 -10.57 5.44 -7.45
N VAL A 140 -9.35 4.88 -7.60
CA VAL A 140 -8.14 5.36 -6.95
C VAL A 140 -7.77 6.77 -7.42
N SER A 141 -8.00 7.11 -8.68
CA SER A 141 -7.74 8.45 -9.22
C SER A 141 -8.58 9.51 -8.49
N ALA A 142 -9.88 9.25 -8.30
CA ALA A 142 -10.76 10.13 -7.53
C ALA A 142 -10.37 10.17 -6.05
N ASP A 143 -10.03 9.02 -5.48
CA ASP A 143 -9.62 8.89 -4.09
C ASP A 143 -8.30 9.63 -3.77
N LEU A 144 -7.38 9.74 -4.73
CA LEU A 144 -6.16 10.54 -4.58
C LEU A 144 -6.44 12.03 -4.46
N ASP A 145 -7.50 12.55 -5.11
CA ASP A 145 -7.94 13.94 -4.93
C ASP A 145 -8.51 14.17 -3.53
N VAL A 146 -9.34 13.23 -3.05
CA VAL A 146 -9.88 13.25 -1.68
C VAL A 146 -8.74 13.24 -0.67
N LEU A 147 -7.75 12.37 -0.87
CA LEU A 147 -6.58 12.26 0.00
C LEU A 147 -5.80 13.57 0.10
N ALA A 148 -5.55 14.23 -1.04
CA ALA A 148 -4.86 15.53 -1.06
C ALA A 148 -5.68 16.61 -0.31
N GLY A 149 -7.01 16.58 -0.42
CA GLY A 149 -7.90 17.42 0.37
C GLY A 149 -7.78 17.17 1.87
N CYS A 150 -7.82 15.91 2.30
CA CYS A 150 -7.66 15.51 3.70
C CYS A 150 -6.31 15.96 4.28
N ASP A 151 -5.22 15.84 3.51
CA ASP A 151 -3.90 16.29 3.93
C ASP A 151 -3.84 17.83 4.09
N ALA A 152 -4.50 18.58 3.20
CA ALA A 152 -4.61 20.04 3.32
C ALA A 152 -5.51 20.49 4.48
N ASP A 153 -6.58 19.76 4.77
CA ASP A 153 -7.46 20.01 5.91
C ASP A 153 -6.76 19.72 7.24
N PHE A 154 -6.00 18.62 7.30
CA PHE A 154 -5.15 18.29 8.45
C PHE A 154 -4.23 19.47 8.81
N TRP A 155 -3.61 20.10 7.81
CA TRP A 155 -2.80 21.31 8.01
C TRP A 155 -3.60 22.48 8.59
N ARG A 156 -4.73 22.80 7.95
CA ARG A 156 -5.56 23.94 8.36
C ARG A 156 -6.07 23.80 9.78
N GLN A 157 -6.56 22.62 10.16
CA GLN A 157 -7.03 22.35 11.52
C GLN A 157 -5.89 22.58 12.53
N ARG A 158 -4.70 22.10 12.20
CA ARG A 158 -3.56 22.21 13.09
C ARG A 158 -3.04 23.63 13.24
N GLU A 159 -2.94 24.40 12.16
CA GLU A 159 -2.55 25.80 12.19
C GLU A 159 -3.54 26.67 12.96
N SER A 160 -4.83 26.33 12.89
CA SER A 160 -5.88 27.05 13.62
C SER A 160 -5.88 26.76 15.13
N GLY A 161 -5.14 25.74 15.60
CA GLY A 161 -5.20 25.28 16.98
C GLY A 161 -6.57 24.72 17.39
N ALA A 162 -7.47 24.51 16.43
CA ALA A 162 -8.78 23.93 16.69
C ALA A 162 -8.60 22.48 17.17
N ALA A 163 -9.22 22.17 18.31
CA ALA A 163 -9.35 20.79 18.77
C ALA A 163 -10.00 19.96 17.65
N HIS A 164 -9.46 18.75 17.43
CA HIS A 164 -9.80 17.84 16.34
C HIS A 164 -11.28 17.87 15.97
N ALA A 165 -11.61 18.61 14.91
CA ALA A 165 -12.89 18.42 14.27
C ALA A 165 -12.88 17.01 13.68
N THR A 166 -13.86 16.20 14.08
CA THR A 166 -14.17 14.92 13.45
C THR A 166 -14.30 15.21 11.96
N LEU A 167 -13.32 14.76 11.16
CA LEU A 167 -13.41 14.94 9.72
C LEU A 167 -14.68 14.22 9.31
N ALA A 168 -15.52 14.90 8.51
CA ALA A 168 -16.68 14.27 7.91
C ALA A 168 -16.21 12.95 7.31
N ASP A 169 -16.78 11.84 7.78
CA ASP A 169 -16.53 10.52 7.23
C ASP A 169 -16.81 10.69 5.73
N GLY A 170 -15.76 10.67 4.90
CA GLY A 170 -15.81 10.95 3.46
C GLY A 170 -16.55 9.87 2.67
N SER A 171 -17.50 9.23 3.34
CA SER A 171 -18.26 8.07 2.93
C SER A 171 -19.41 8.49 2.03
N SER A 172 -19.40 7.87 0.85
CA SER A 172 -20.55 7.53 0.01
C SER A 172 -21.08 8.62 -0.93
N THR A 173 -20.50 8.65 -2.13
CA THR A 173 -21.33 8.61 -3.33
C THR A 173 -21.81 7.17 -3.54
N ALA A 174 -23.11 6.95 -3.71
CA ALA A 174 -23.80 5.65 -3.69
C ALA A 174 -23.43 4.64 -4.82
N GLU A 175 -22.35 4.86 -5.57
CA GLU A 175 -21.96 4.07 -6.75
C GLU A 175 -20.60 3.35 -6.60
N SER A 176 -20.06 3.25 -5.39
CA SER A 176 -18.74 2.63 -5.17
C SER A 176 -18.77 1.10 -5.17
N SER A 177 -17.69 0.47 -5.67
CA SER A 177 -17.48 -0.97 -5.50
C SER A 177 -17.54 -1.38 -4.02
N PRO A 178 -18.01 -2.61 -3.69
CA PRO A 178 -18.08 -3.09 -2.30
C PRO A 178 -16.74 -3.03 -1.56
N THR A 179 -15.63 -3.09 -2.31
CA THR A 179 -14.26 -3.09 -1.78
C THR A 179 -13.60 -1.71 -1.81
N ARG A 180 -14.27 -0.65 -2.31
CA ARG A 180 -13.69 0.69 -2.47
C ARG A 180 -13.18 1.28 -1.17
N ARG A 181 -13.97 1.22 -0.09
CA ARG A 181 -13.54 1.75 1.22
C ARG A 181 -12.23 1.10 1.69
N ALA A 182 -12.16 -0.22 1.60
CA ALA A 182 -10.94 -0.96 1.95
C ALA A 182 -9.76 -0.60 1.03
N THR A 183 -10.03 -0.35 -0.26
CA THR A 183 -9.02 0.13 -1.22
C THR A 183 -8.52 1.53 -0.84
N PHE A 184 -9.42 2.45 -0.46
CA PHE A 184 -9.05 3.79 0.00
C PHE A 184 -8.18 3.74 1.26
N ASP A 185 -8.56 2.95 2.26
CA ASP A 185 -7.79 2.80 3.50
C ASP A 185 -6.37 2.28 3.20
N LEU A 186 -6.24 1.32 2.28
CA LEU A 186 -4.93 0.80 1.84
C LEU A 186 -4.15 1.83 1.01
N LEU A 187 -4.81 2.64 0.18
CA LEU A 187 -4.20 3.73 -0.56
C LEU A 187 -3.63 4.80 0.37
N GLN A 188 -4.39 5.16 1.42
CA GLN A 188 -3.91 6.06 2.46
C GLN A 188 -2.65 5.48 3.11
N LYS A 189 -2.64 4.18 3.40
CA LYS A 189 -1.49 3.50 3.98
C LYS A 189 -0.29 3.51 3.04
N LEU A 190 -0.47 3.05 1.81
CA LEU A 190 0.58 3.00 0.80
C LEU A 190 1.26 4.37 0.62
N THR A 191 0.46 5.43 0.43
CA THR A 191 0.98 6.79 0.23
C THR A 191 1.76 7.30 1.44
N LEU A 192 1.29 7.05 2.66
CA LEU A 192 2.03 7.40 3.87
C LEU A 192 3.33 6.60 3.99
N HIS A 193 3.30 5.29 3.75
CA HIS A 193 4.49 4.44 3.80
C HIS A 193 5.58 4.94 2.85
N VAL A 194 5.21 5.19 1.59
CA VAL A 194 6.14 5.69 0.57
C VAL A 194 6.67 7.08 0.95
N ALA A 195 5.81 7.96 1.48
CA ALA A 195 6.21 9.29 1.93
C ALA A 195 7.21 9.25 3.10
N VAL A 196 7.01 8.37 4.08
CA VAL A 196 7.95 8.19 5.20
C VAL A 196 9.29 7.65 4.70
N LYS A 197 9.29 6.63 3.84
CA LYS A 197 10.53 6.07 3.28
C LYS A 197 11.31 7.10 2.47
N GLN A 198 10.62 7.92 1.68
CA GLN A 198 11.24 9.00 0.92
C GLN A 198 11.79 10.09 1.84
N THR A 199 11.08 10.44 2.92
CA THR A 199 11.55 11.41 3.92
C THR A 199 12.82 10.90 4.61
N LEU A 200 12.87 9.62 5.00
CA LEU A 200 14.09 8.99 5.53
C LEU A 200 15.26 9.09 4.55
N LEU A 201 15.03 8.84 3.26
CA LEU A 201 16.08 9.02 2.24
C LEU A 201 16.59 10.47 2.17
N VAL A 202 15.72 11.47 2.29
CA VAL A 202 16.12 12.89 2.33
C VAL A 202 16.96 13.17 3.58
N LEU A 203 16.48 12.77 4.77
CA LEU A 203 17.19 12.96 6.04
C LEU A 203 18.56 12.27 6.08
N SER A 204 18.74 11.16 5.35
CA SER A 204 20.04 10.50 5.21
C SER A 204 21.03 11.27 4.34
N ARG A 205 20.54 12.06 3.37
CA ARG A 205 21.34 12.87 2.45
C ARG A 205 21.77 14.21 3.06
N GLU A 206 20.92 14.83 3.87
CA GLU A 206 21.24 16.08 4.60
C GLU A 206 22.59 15.98 5.32
N ARG A 207 22.90 14.80 5.88
CA ARG A 207 24.17 14.52 6.54
C ARG A 207 25.39 14.61 5.61
N ARG A 208 25.27 14.18 4.36
CA ARG A 208 26.38 14.20 3.41
C ARG A 208 26.65 15.61 2.88
N GLY A 209 25.62 16.45 2.79
CA GLY A 209 25.73 17.83 2.30
C GLY A 209 26.16 18.86 3.36
N GLY A 210 26.06 18.52 4.65
CA GLY A 210 26.45 19.41 5.76
C GLY A 210 27.95 19.52 6.03
N LEU A 211 28.78 18.66 5.40
CA LEU A 211 30.22 18.85 5.39
C LEU A 211 30.55 20.00 4.45
N ALA A 212 30.84 21.16 5.03
CA ALA A 212 31.31 22.33 4.29
C ALA A 212 32.43 21.89 3.32
N PRO A 213 32.41 22.36 2.05
CA PRO A 213 33.31 21.89 0.99
C PRO A 213 34.80 22.26 1.17
N GLY A 214 35.28 22.49 2.39
CA GLY A 214 36.63 22.95 2.69
C GLY A 214 37.49 22.07 3.60
N SER A 215 36.97 21.00 4.22
CA SER A 215 37.82 20.12 5.06
C SER A 215 38.39 18.96 4.25
N GLY A 216 39.50 19.20 3.55
CA GLY A 216 40.23 18.23 2.71
C GLY A 216 40.94 17.10 3.48
N GLY A 217 40.28 16.49 4.46
CA GLY A 217 40.79 15.35 5.23
C GLY A 217 40.47 14.02 4.54
N ALA A 218 41.50 13.23 4.27
CA ALA A 218 41.44 11.99 3.50
C ALA A 218 40.46 10.94 4.04
N SER A 219 39.49 10.57 3.19
CA SER A 219 39.12 9.19 2.84
C SER A 219 39.18 8.13 3.96
N GLY A 220 38.41 8.32 5.02
CA GLY A 220 37.98 7.21 5.88
C GLY A 220 36.58 6.77 5.43
N GLY A 221 36.46 5.61 4.80
CA GLY A 221 35.17 4.97 4.42
C GLY A 221 34.35 4.48 5.62
N GLY A 222 34.26 5.31 6.67
CA GLY A 222 33.44 5.02 7.83
C GLY A 222 31.97 5.08 7.44
N GLY A 223 31.28 3.94 7.55
CA GLY A 223 29.83 3.86 7.45
C GLY A 223 29.21 4.78 8.48
N GLY A 224 28.97 6.02 8.08
CA GLY A 224 28.61 7.03 9.05
C GLY A 224 27.23 6.72 9.63
N GLU A 225 27.12 6.85 10.94
CA GLU A 225 25.87 6.77 11.72
C GLU A 225 24.70 7.63 11.18
N PRO A 226 23.45 7.15 11.15
CA PRO A 226 22.31 7.93 10.66
C PRO A 226 22.11 9.25 11.42
N SER A 227 21.54 10.28 10.77
CA SER A 227 21.21 11.53 11.46
C SER A 227 20.20 11.28 12.59
N ALA A 228 20.24 12.06 13.66
CA ALA A 228 19.31 11.90 14.78
C ALA A 228 17.84 11.97 14.35
N ARG A 229 17.51 12.83 13.37
CA ARG A 229 16.19 12.92 12.74
C ARG A 229 15.80 11.62 12.03
N HIS A 230 16.73 11.03 11.26
CA HIS A 230 16.52 9.75 10.58
C HIS A 230 16.27 8.63 11.57
N ALA A 231 17.17 8.44 12.54
CA ALA A 231 17.06 7.37 13.54
C ALA A 231 15.76 7.49 14.36
N TRP A 232 15.37 8.71 14.73
CA TRP A 232 14.12 8.97 15.43
C TRP A 232 12.89 8.61 14.58
N LEU A 233 12.82 9.07 13.33
CA LEU A 233 11.69 8.77 12.44
C LEU A 233 11.59 7.28 12.13
N GLU A 234 12.73 6.62 11.87
CA GLU A 234 12.79 5.19 11.60
C GLU A 234 12.26 4.37 12.79
N ARG A 235 12.66 4.73 14.01
CA ARG A 235 12.15 4.11 15.24
C ARG A 235 10.65 4.30 15.41
N LYS A 236 10.15 5.52 15.26
CA LYS A 236 8.70 5.81 15.35
C LYS A 236 7.90 5.07 14.28
N PHE A 237 8.44 4.98 13.07
CA PHE A 237 7.81 4.23 11.99
C PHE A 237 7.79 2.73 12.26
N ALA A 238 8.89 2.14 12.76
CA ALA A 238 8.95 0.73 13.14
C ALA A 238 7.97 0.40 14.28
N GLN A 239 7.87 1.27 15.30
CA GLN A 239 6.93 1.13 16.43
C GLN A 239 5.46 1.19 16.01
N SER A 240 5.16 1.89 14.90
CA SER A 240 3.78 2.04 14.44
C SER A 240 3.17 0.76 13.84
N GLY A 241 3.96 -0.29 13.60
CA GLY A 241 3.50 -1.58 13.08
C GLY A 241 2.83 -1.51 11.69
N PHE A 242 3.01 -0.41 10.98
CA PHE A 242 2.26 -0.01 9.79
C PHE A 242 2.26 -1.03 8.62
N LEU A 243 3.20 -1.97 8.62
CA LEU A 243 3.41 -2.96 7.56
C LEU A 243 2.89 -4.36 7.89
N CYS A 244 2.55 -4.64 9.15
CA CYS A 244 2.07 -5.96 9.54
C CYS A 244 0.59 -6.04 9.17
N GLY A 245 0.28 -6.73 8.06
CA GLY A 245 -1.06 -6.91 7.49
C GLY A 245 -2.09 -7.62 8.38
N ASP A 246 -1.75 -7.90 9.63
CA ASP A 246 -2.61 -8.54 10.61
C ASP A 246 -3.02 -7.53 11.68
N GLN A 247 -4.23 -7.00 11.50
CA GLN A 247 -5.12 -6.46 12.53
C GLN A 247 -4.59 -5.33 13.44
N GLY A 248 -5.11 -4.12 13.21
CA GLY A 248 -5.28 -3.12 14.28
C GLY A 248 -4.35 -1.92 14.29
N PHE A 249 -3.48 -1.74 13.30
CA PHE A 249 -2.61 -0.56 13.30
C PHE A 249 -3.34 0.71 12.85
N GLY A 250 -3.06 1.80 13.57
CA GLY A 250 -3.74 3.08 13.46
C GLY A 250 -3.80 3.62 12.04
N THR A 251 -4.84 4.38 11.75
CA THR A 251 -5.00 5.08 10.47
C THR A 251 -3.78 5.96 10.18
N SER A 252 -3.54 6.27 8.90
CA SER A 252 -2.47 7.20 8.51
C SER A 252 -2.51 8.51 9.32
N ARG A 253 -3.72 8.93 9.70
CA ARG A 253 -3.97 10.05 10.58
C ARG A 253 -3.40 9.86 11.98
N LEU A 254 -3.64 8.73 12.65
CA LEU A 254 -3.11 8.47 14.00
C LEU A 254 -1.58 8.53 14.04
N PHE A 255 -0.90 8.02 13.01
CA PHE A 255 0.55 8.15 12.90
C PHE A 255 0.98 9.61 12.80
N LEU A 256 0.38 10.39 11.90
CA LEU A 256 0.69 11.81 11.73
C LEU A 256 0.35 12.64 12.97
N ASP A 257 -0.79 12.36 13.62
CA ASP A 257 -1.19 12.97 14.90
C ASP A 257 -0.21 12.63 16.02
N SER A 258 0.30 11.40 16.04
CA SER A 258 1.35 11.02 17.00
C SER A 258 2.61 11.86 16.78
N LEU A 259 3.11 12.00 15.54
CA LEU A 259 4.27 12.86 15.25
C LEU A 259 3.97 14.32 15.60
N ALA A 260 2.74 14.75 15.33
CA ALA A 260 2.27 16.10 15.58
C ALA A 260 2.23 16.48 17.06
N ALA A 261 1.77 15.58 17.92
CA ALA A 261 1.56 15.85 19.32
C ALA A 261 2.87 16.09 20.09
N HIS A 262 4.00 15.60 19.58
CA HIS A 262 5.29 15.78 20.23
C HIS A 262 5.78 17.22 20.08
N GLY A 263 6.27 17.79 21.20
CA GLY A 263 7.13 18.96 21.18
C GLY A 263 8.50 18.63 20.58
N ALA A 264 9.41 19.61 20.55
CA ALA A 264 10.79 19.35 20.18
C ALA A 264 11.40 18.27 21.09
N VAL A 265 12.00 17.24 20.48
CA VAL A 265 12.56 16.07 21.19
C VAL A 265 14.07 16.16 21.13
N VAL A 266 14.72 16.01 22.29
CA VAL A 266 16.18 15.92 22.37
C VAL A 266 16.57 14.45 22.18
N VAL A 267 17.29 14.16 21.09
CA VAL A 267 17.76 12.80 20.77
C VAL A 267 19.24 12.70 21.10
N ARG A 268 19.60 11.73 21.95
CA ARG A 268 20.98 11.38 22.29
C ARG A 268 21.45 10.25 21.37
N PRO A 269 22.66 10.34 20.78
CA PRO A 269 23.16 9.32 19.86
C PRO A 269 23.36 7.95 20.54
N ASP A 270 23.80 7.92 21.80
CA ASP A 270 24.19 6.67 22.49
C ASP A 270 23.07 5.94 23.25
N ILE A 271 21.84 6.46 23.32
CA ILE A 271 20.78 5.82 24.12
C ILE A 271 19.82 5.07 23.21
N SER A 272 20.11 3.78 23.04
CA SER A 272 19.26 2.84 22.31
C SER A 272 17.98 2.43 23.05
N ALA A 273 17.77 2.80 24.33
CA ALA A 273 16.72 2.18 25.14
C ALA A 273 15.58 3.08 25.64
N ASP A 274 15.81 4.15 26.41
CA ASP A 274 14.69 4.68 27.23
C ASP A 274 14.48 6.19 27.09
N LEU A 275 13.35 6.60 26.48
CA LEU A 275 12.77 7.94 26.65
C LEU A 275 11.25 7.93 26.40
N ASP A 276 10.49 7.40 27.36
CA ASP A 276 9.14 7.90 27.65
C ASP A 276 9.24 8.89 28.82
N GLY A 277 9.11 10.19 28.53
CA GLY A 277 8.60 11.19 29.49
C GLY A 277 9.54 11.85 30.52
N ALA A 278 10.78 11.41 30.75
CA ALA A 278 11.61 12.05 31.78
C ALA A 278 12.31 13.33 31.28
N ARG A 279 11.99 14.48 31.89
CA ARG A 279 12.77 15.73 31.80
C ARG A 279 14.17 15.50 32.39
N ALA A 280 15.12 15.11 31.55
CA ALA A 280 16.51 14.92 31.97
C ALA A 280 17.26 16.27 32.05
N GLU A 281 17.71 16.65 33.25
CA GLU A 281 18.69 17.71 33.47
C GLU A 281 20.04 17.28 32.84
N ALA A 282 20.55 18.06 31.89
CA ALA A 282 21.47 17.59 30.86
C ALA A 282 22.91 18.14 31.01
N ARG A 283 23.90 17.23 30.88
CA ARG A 283 25.10 17.53 30.09
C ARG A 283 24.66 17.60 28.61
N THR A 284 24.85 18.76 27.98
CA THR A 284 24.31 19.11 26.65
C THR A 284 25.21 18.73 25.48
N ASP A 285 26.43 18.27 25.75
CA ASP A 285 27.40 17.99 24.69
C ASP A 285 26.93 16.80 23.84
N GLY A 286 26.66 17.05 22.56
CA GLY A 286 26.31 16.03 21.57
C GLY A 286 24.81 15.74 21.36
N CYS A 287 23.90 16.46 22.03
CA CYS A 287 22.46 16.28 21.82
C CYS A 287 21.97 16.97 20.53
N THR A 288 21.14 16.28 19.73
CA THR A 288 20.48 16.88 18.57
C THR A 288 18.99 17.11 18.87
N ILE A 289 18.50 18.32 18.60
CA ILE A 289 17.07 18.63 18.70
C ILE A 289 16.38 18.18 17.41
N VAL A 290 15.38 17.32 17.53
CA VAL A 290 14.49 16.92 16.46
C VAL A 290 13.18 17.69 16.64
N ASP A 291 12.66 18.27 15.55
CA ASP A 291 11.30 18.81 15.49
C ASP A 291 10.38 17.80 14.77
N PRO A 292 9.59 17.01 15.52
CA PRO A 292 8.61 16.07 14.97
C PRO A 292 7.59 16.72 14.04
N ARG A 293 7.26 18.00 14.28
CA ARG A 293 6.30 18.73 13.47
C ARG A 293 6.87 18.99 12.10
N GLU A 294 8.11 19.48 12.03
CA GLU A 294 8.80 19.68 10.75
C GLU A 294 8.90 18.36 9.95
N ILE A 295 9.15 17.23 10.60
CA ILE A 295 9.18 15.92 9.94
C ILE A 295 7.78 15.54 9.41
N ALA A 296 6.73 15.74 10.20
CA ALA A 296 5.34 15.52 9.74
C ALA A 296 4.99 16.42 8.54
N ASN A 297 5.46 17.67 8.53
CA ASN A 297 5.35 18.59 7.39
C ASN A 297 5.98 18.01 6.13
N GLN A 298 7.22 17.54 6.25
CA GLN A 298 7.95 16.94 5.12
C GLN A 298 7.25 15.69 4.59
N ILE A 299 6.73 14.83 5.47
CA ILE A 299 5.99 13.62 5.07
C ILE A 299 4.75 13.98 4.26
N LEU A 300 3.95 14.94 4.74
CA LEU A 300 2.73 15.36 4.04
C LEU A 300 3.03 16.06 2.72
N ASP A 301 4.08 16.88 2.64
CA ASP A 301 4.53 17.48 1.38
C ASP A 301 4.90 16.41 0.35
N VAL A 302 5.64 15.39 0.77
CA VAL A 302 5.96 14.24 -0.10
C VAL A 302 4.71 13.47 -0.48
N ARG A 303 3.76 13.27 0.43
CA ARG A 303 2.50 12.55 0.16
C ARG A 303 1.64 13.25 -0.89
N MET A 304 1.52 14.58 -0.83
CA MET A 304 0.84 15.37 -1.87
C MET A 304 1.52 15.24 -3.24
N LEU A 305 2.86 15.23 -3.27
CA LEU A 305 3.62 15.01 -4.51
C LEU A 305 3.39 13.60 -5.07
N LEU A 306 3.35 12.58 -4.19
CA LEU A 306 3.06 11.21 -4.57
C LEU A 306 1.63 11.06 -5.11
N ALA A 307 0.64 11.71 -4.49
CA ALA A 307 -0.74 11.68 -4.96
C ALA A 307 -0.85 12.22 -6.39
N LYS A 308 -0.24 13.38 -6.65
CA LYS A 308 -0.18 13.95 -8.02
C LYS A 308 0.54 13.02 -9.00
N HIS A 309 1.66 12.44 -8.58
CA HIS A 309 2.46 11.54 -9.42
C HIS A 309 1.70 10.25 -9.76
N PHE A 310 1.13 9.58 -8.76
CA PHE A 310 0.33 8.38 -8.94
C PHE A 310 -0.88 8.65 -9.82
N LYS A 311 -1.56 9.80 -9.65
CA LYS A 311 -2.67 10.19 -10.53
C LYS A 311 -2.24 10.25 -12.00
N GLY A 312 -1.11 10.90 -12.30
CA GLY A 312 -0.58 10.94 -13.67
C GLY A 312 -0.23 9.55 -14.23
N ARG A 313 0.16 8.59 -13.38
CA ARG A 313 0.39 7.19 -13.81
C ARG A 313 -0.89 6.44 -14.16
N LEU A 314 -2.02 6.81 -13.57
CA LEU A 314 -3.32 6.17 -13.81
C LEU A 314 -3.84 6.44 -15.23
N GLU A 315 -3.51 7.61 -15.82
CA GLU A 315 -3.93 8.01 -17.18
C GLU A 315 -3.56 6.99 -18.27
N GLY A 316 -2.55 6.14 -18.04
CA GLY A 316 -2.12 5.11 -18.98
C GLY A 316 -2.49 3.67 -18.63
N VAL A 317 -3.19 3.40 -17.52
CA VAL A 317 -3.44 2.02 -17.04
C VAL A 317 -4.30 1.24 -18.05
N HIS A 318 -5.37 1.85 -18.55
CA HIS A 318 -6.27 1.25 -19.53
C HIS A 318 -5.58 0.92 -20.85
N ALA A 319 -4.77 1.87 -21.36
CA ALA A 319 -4.00 1.66 -22.59
C ALA A 319 -3.02 0.49 -22.46
N ARG A 320 -2.28 0.41 -21.34
CA ARG A 320 -1.36 -0.71 -21.05
C ARG A 320 -2.10 -2.05 -20.99
N GLY A 321 -3.27 -2.11 -20.37
CA GLY A 321 -4.10 -3.32 -20.33
C GLY A 321 -4.56 -3.76 -21.71
N THR A 322 -5.02 -2.80 -22.53
CA THR A 322 -5.44 -3.05 -23.91
C THR A 322 -4.28 -3.57 -24.78
N ASP A 323 -3.09 -2.98 -24.64
CA ASP A 323 -1.90 -3.41 -25.37
C ASP A 323 -1.47 -4.82 -24.97
N GLN A 324 -1.55 -5.19 -23.68
CA GLN A 324 -1.28 -6.55 -23.21
C GLN A 324 -2.22 -7.59 -23.86
N LEU A 325 -3.51 -7.27 -23.95
CA LEU A 325 -4.50 -8.13 -24.62
C LEU A 325 -4.24 -8.24 -26.13
N ARG A 326 -3.92 -7.12 -26.79
CA ARG A 326 -3.56 -7.10 -28.22
C ARG A 326 -2.34 -7.96 -28.50
N ASN A 327 -1.26 -7.76 -27.75
CA ASN A 327 -0.01 -8.52 -27.90
C ASN A 327 -0.22 -10.02 -27.70
N ARG A 328 -1.15 -10.42 -26.82
CA ARG A 328 -1.52 -11.83 -26.64
C ARG A 328 -2.27 -12.39 -27.85
N LEU A 329 -3.23 -11.65 -28.38
CA LEU A 329 -3.99 -12.07 -29.58
C LEU A 329 -3.07 -12.22 -30.78
N GLU A 330 -2.17 -11.27 -31.01
CA GLU A 330 -1.19 -11.34 -32.09
C GLU A 330 -0.29 -12.59 -31.98
N ARG A 331 0.20 -12.90 -30.78
CA ARG A 331 0.99 -14.11 -30.54
C ARG A 331 0.18 -15.39 -30.76
N SER A 332 -1.08 -15.42 -30.34
CA SER A 332 -1.97 -16.57 -30.57
C SER A 332 -2.26 -16.77 -32.07
N LEU A 333 -2.40 -15.71 -32.85
CA LEU A 333 -2.56 -15.79 -34.30
C LEU A 333 -1.29 -16.31 -34.96
N ARG A 334 -0.11 -15.80 -34.60
CA ARG A 334 1.18 -16.26 -35.13
C ARG A 334 1.50 -17.72 -34.79
N ALA A 335 0.96 -18.27 -33.70
CA ALA A 335 1.16 -19.67 -33.35
C ALA A 335 0.28 -20.64 -34.17
N LYS A 336 -0.76 -20.14 -34.86
CA LYS A 336 -1.71 -20.94 -35.64
C LYS A 336 -1.39 -21.03 -37.13
N PHE A 337 -0.60 -20.08 -37.64
CA PHE A 337 -0.23 -19.95 -39.05
C PHE A 337 1.28 -20.12 -39.20
#